data_AF-A0A3M1FKG2-F1
#
_entry.id   AF-A0A3M1FKG2-F1
#
_cell.length_a   1.000
_cell.length_b   1.000
_cell.length_c   1.000
_cell.angle_alpha   90.00
_cell.angle_beta   90.00
_cell.angle_gamma   90.00
#
_symmetry.space_group_name_H-M   'P 1'
#
loop_
_entity.id
_entity.type
_entity.pdbx_description
1 polymer ?
#
loop_
_entity_poly.entity_id
_entity_poly.type
_entity_poly.pdbx_seq_one_letter_code
_entity_poly.pdbx_strand_id
1 'polypeptide(L)'
;MTYVVTKACLGTKDKSCVEVCPVDCFYDIRKKELNEKYGVNVEGEDGDENVGMLMINPDECINCGACETECPVEAIYEDTSVPDDLKEFIELNEKETVNLSDEEREKLRCVPS
;
A
#
# COMPACT_ATOMS: atom_id res chain seq x y z
N MET A 1 2.13 15.83 2.80
CA MET A 1 1.17 15.57 1.73
C MET A 1 1.69 14.37 0.98
N THR A 2 0.96 13.27 1.10
CA THR A 2 1.29 11.96 0.52
C THR A 2 0.01 11.33 -0.02
N TYR A 3 0.16 10.32 -0.87
CA TYR A 3 -0.92 9.40 -1.18
C TYR A 3 -0.91 8.23 -0.19
N VAL A 4 -2.09 7.63 0.01
CA VAL A 4 -2.34 6.61 1.03
C VAL A 4 -3.14 5.47 0.40
N VAL A 5 -2.66 4.23 0.58
CA VAL A 5 -3.41 3.04 0.17
C VAL A 5 -4.33 2.59 1.30
N THR A 6 -5.60 2.37 0.98
CA THR A 6 -6.66 2.05 1.95
C THR A 6 -7.19 0.62 1.77
N LYS A 7 -8.21 0.28 2.56
CA LYS A 7 -8.79 -1.07 2.72
C LYS A 7 -9.04 -1.82 1.42
N ALA A 8 -9.47 -1.15 0.34
CA ALA A 8 -9.84 -1.80 -0.91
C ALA A 8 -8.67 -2.54 -1.60
N CYS A 9 -7.41 -2.24 -1.25
CA CYS A 9 -6.25 -2.95 -1.79
C CYS A 9 -6.04 -4.35 -1.17
N LEU A 10 -6.55 -4.60 0.04
CA LEU A 10 -6.32 -5.86 0.78
C LEU A 10 -6.76 -7.08 -0.03
N GLY A 11 -5.81 -7.97 -0.30
CA GLY A 11 -6.03 -9.20 -1.08
C GLY A 11 -6.26 -9.01 -2.58
N THR A 12 -6.32 -7.77 -3.07
CA THR A 12 -6.46 -7.48 -4.52
C THR A 12 -5.09 -7.28 -5.16
N LYS A 13 -4.27 -6.37 -4.61
CA LYS A 13 -2.85 -6.18 -4.97
C LYS A 13 -2.58 -6.19 -6.49
N ASP A 14 -3.38 -5.44 -7.24
CA ASP A 14 -3.36 -5.39 -8.71
C ASP A 14 -2.04 -4.83 -9.30
N LYS A 15 -1.35 -3.95 -8.54
CA LYS A 15 -0.05 -3.35 -8.89
C LYS A 15 -0.04 -2.36 -10.08
N SER A 16 -1.16 -2.03 -10.72
CA SER A 16 -1.18 -0.98 -11.76
C SER A 16 -0.62 0.38 -11.29
N CYS A 17 -0.81 0.72 -10.01
CA CYS A 17 -0.24 1.93 -9.39
C CYS A 17 1.30 1.97 -9.31
N VAL A 18 1.96 0.80 -9.32
CA VAL A 18 3.42 0.70 -9.27
C VAL A 18 4.03 1.14 -10.59
N GLU A 19 3.42 0.76 -11.71
CA GLU A 19 3.91 1.06 -13.07
C GLU A 19 3.98 2.55 -13.39
N VAL A 20 3.18 3.37 -12.70
CA VAL A 20 3.11 4.83 -12.91
C VAL A 20 3.82 5.64 -11.83
N CYS A 21 4.36 5.00 -10.79
CA CYS A 21 5.03 5.70 -9.70
C CYS A 21 6.44 6.14 -10.15
N PRO A 22 6.76 7.45 -10.19
CA PRO A 22 8.07 7.91 -10.68
C PRO A 22 9.23 7.72 -9.68
N VAL A 23 8.92 7.31 -8.44
CA VAL A 23 9.87 7.21 -7.31
C VAL A 23 9.81 5.86 -6.61
N ASP A 24 9.09 4.88 -7.18
CA ASP A 24 8.96 3.52 -6.67
C ASP A 24 8.62 3.43 -5.17
N CYS A 25 7.77 4.33 -4.67
CA CYS A 25 7.49 4.46 -3.23
C CYS A 25 6.48 3.43 -2.69
N PHE A 26 6.23 2.34 -3.42
CA PHE A 26 5.28 1.29 -3.03
C PHE A 26 5.99 0.08 -2.44
N TYR A 27 5.41 -0.49 -1.39
CA TYR A 27 5.89 -1.67 -0.70
C TYR A 27 4.81 -2.73 -0.62
N ASP A 28 5.22 -3.98 -0.84
CA ASP A 28 4.36 -5.16 -0.77
C ASP A 28 4.32 -5.71 0.65
N ILE A 29 3.36 -5.25 1.47
CA ILE A 29 3.23 -5.67 2.87
C ILE A 29 2.37 -6.93 2.95
N ARG A 30 3.02 -8.08 3.21
CA ARG A 30 2.41 -9.42 3.17
C ARG A 30 2.04 -9.97 4.54
N LYS A 31 1.18 -9.24 5.26
CA LYS A 31 0.72 -9.58 6.61
C LYS A 31 -0.74 -10.01 6.61
N LYS A 32 -1.00 -11.27 6.95
CA LYS A 32 -2.32 -11.90 7.05
C LYS A 32 -3.16 -11.30 8.18
N GLU A 33 -2.51 -10.89 9.27
CA GLU A 33 -3.17 -10.17 10.36
C GLU A 33 -3.92 -8.91 9.89
N LEU A 34 -3.47 -8.25 8.81
CA LEU A 34 -4.18 -7.10 8.22
C LEU A 34 -5.46 -7.55 7.52
N ASN A 35 -5.40 -8.63 6.75
CA ASN A 35 -6.60 -9.19 6.11
C ASN A 35 -7.64 -9.57 7.15
N GLU A 36 -7.22 -10.27 8.21
CA GLU A 36 -8.09 -10.69 9.31
C GLU A 36 -8.68 -9.50 10.08
N LYS A 37 -7.86 -8.49 10.42
CA LYS A 37 -8.30 -7.26 11.11
C LYS A 37 -9.45 -6.57 10.36
N TYR A 38 -9.37 -6.52 9.04
CA TYR A 38 -10.34 -5.81 8.20
C TYR A 38 -11.43 -6.70 7.59
N GLY A 39 -11.46 -7.99 7.95
CA GLY A 39 -12.47 -8.95 7.53
C GLY A 39 -12.38 -9.38 6.07
N VAL A 40 -11.18 -9.36 5.49
CA VAL A 40 -10.90 -9.83 4.13
C VAL A 40 -10.36 -11.25 4.21
N ASN A 41 -11.08 -12.21 3.61
CA ASN A 41 -10.63 -13.61 3.58
C ASN A 41 -9.68 -13.80 2.38
N VAL A 42 -8.47 -14.24 2.65
CA VAL A 42 -7.47 -14.61 1.64
C VAL A 42 -6.97 -16.03 1.92
N GLU A 43 -6.70 -16.77 0.85
CA GLU A 43 -5.98 -18.04 0.94
C GLU A 43 -4.48 -17.77 1.06
N GLY A 44 -3.80 -18.47 1.98
CA GLY A 44 -2.37 -18.32 2.21
C GLY A 44 -1.99 -17.99 3.67
N GLU A 45 -0.69 -17.86 3.88
CA GLU A 45 -0.03 -17.52 5.15
C GLU A 45 0.79 -16.22 5.01
N ASP A 46 1.32 -15.72 6.14
CA ASP A 46 2.18 -14.53 6.13
C ASP A 46 3.35 -14.70 5.15
N GLY A 47 3.55 -13.71 4.28
CA GLY A 47 4.58 -13.73 3.23
C GLY A 47 4.12 -14.19 1.83
N ASP A 48 2.92 -14.78 1.72
CA ASP A 48 2.35 -15.17 0.43
C ASP A 48 1.94 -13.95 -0.42
N GLU A 49 2.02 -14.07 -1.74
CA GLU A 49 1.80 -12.92 -2.65
C GLU A 49 0.38 -12.34 -2.57
N ASN A 50 -0.62 -13.17 -2.27
CA ASN A 50 -2.02 -12.77 -2.20
C ASN A 50 -2.41 -12.18 -0.83
N VAL A 51 -1.48 -12.21 0.12
CA VAL A 51 -1.71 -11.78 1.50
C VAL A 51 -1.29 -10.32 1.68
N GLY A 52 -2.04 -9.60 2.51
CA GLY A 52 -1.84 -8.21 2.85
C GLY A 52 -2.26 -7.24 1.75
N MET A 53 -1.50 -6.15 1.57
CA MET A 53 -1.79 -5.04 0.66
C MET A 53 -0.51 -4.31 0.25
N LEU A 54 -0.62 -3.46 -0.78
CA LEU A 54 0.42 -2.49 -1.08
C LEU A 54 0.30 -1.29 -0.13
N MET A 55 1.43 -0.66 0.21
CA MET A 55 1.46 0.57 1.01
C MET A 55 2.44 1.57 0.41
N ILE A 56 2.14 2.86 0.56
CA ILE A 56 2.98 3.97 0.09
C ILE A 56 3.83 4.47 1.25
N ASN A 57 5.12 4.66 1.01
CA ASN A 57 5.99 5.34 1.95
C ASN A 57 5.83 6.87 1.84
N PRO A 58 5.35 7.55 2.90
CA PRO A 58 5.11 8.99 2.84
C PRO A 58 6.38 9.83 2.74
N ASP A 59 7.53 9.31 3.20
CA ASP A 59 8.82 10.01 3.11
C ASP A 59 9.40 9.97 1.68
N GLU A 60 8.99 8.99 0.88
CA GLU A 60 9.42 8.83 -0.51
C GLU A 60 8.40 9.38 -1.51
N CYS A 61 7.12 9.43 -1.14
CA CYS A 61 6.05 9.93 -1.99
C CYS A 61 6.24 11.42 -2.29
N ILE A 62 6.22 11.79 -3.58
CA ILE A 62 6.35 13.18 -4.04
C ILE A 62 5.00 13.85 -4.37
N ASN A 63 3.89 13.26 -3.93
CA ASN A 63 2.52 13.75 -4.14
C ASN A 63 2.17 14.06 -5.62
N CYS A 64 2.60 13.23 -6.57
CA CYS A 64 2.35 13.47 -8.00
C CYS A 64 0.94 13.10 -8.50
N GLY A 65 0.23 12.22 -7.80
CA GLY A 65 -1.15 11.81 -8.11
C GLY A 65 -1.36 10.82 -9.24
N ALA A 66 -0.29 10.36 -9.91
CA ALA A 66 -0.44 9.41 -11.01
C ALA A 66 -1.07 8.08 -10.58
N CYS A 67 -0.83 7.62 -9.35
CA CYS A 67 -1.29 6.32 -8.87
C CYS A 67 -2.79 6.26 -8.53
N GLU A 68 -3.42 7.39 -8.21
CA GLU A 68 -4.83 7.43 -7.76
C GLU A 68 -5.77 6.92 -8.85
N THR A 69 -5.61 7.40 -10.09
CA THR A 69 -6.49 7.06 -11.21
C THR A 69 -6.22 5.67 -11.80
N GLU A 70 -5.05 5.11 -11.54
CA GLU A 70 -4.66 3.79 -12.07
C GLU A 70 -5.12 2.64 -11.19
N CYS A 71 -5.55 2.89 -9.95
CA CYS A 71 -6.02 1.84 -9.06
C CYS A 71 -7.43 1.38 -9.47
N PRO A 72 -7.62 0.14 -9.97
CA PRO A 72 -8.92 -0.32 -10.49
C PRO A 72 -9.99 -0.50 -9.40
N VAL A 73 -9.58 -0.52 -8.13
CA VAL A 73 -10.45 -0.69 -6.96
C VAL A 73 -10.53 0.57 -6.10
N GLU A 74 -10.07 1.71 -6.62
CA GLU A 74 -10.19 3.02 -5.97
C GLU A 74 -9.67 3.02 -4.52
N ALA A 75 -8.53 2.35 -4.30
CA ALA A 75 -7.95 2.18 -2.96
C ALA A 75 -7.02 3.33 -2.55
N ILE A 76 -6.68 4.25 -3.45
CA ILE A 76 -5.62 5.24 -3.23
C ILE A 76 -6.24 6.63 -3.15
N TYR A 77 -5.87 7.40 -2.13
CA TYR A 77 -6.36 8.75 -1.87
C TYR A 77 -5.21 9.66 -1.46
N GLU A 78 -5.28 10.96 -1.75
CA GLU A 78 -4.45 11.95 -1.06
C GLU A 78 -4.78 11.95 0.45
N ASP A 79 -3.78 12.14 1.31
CA ASP A 79 -3.92 12.10 2.78
C ASP A 79 -5.07 12.96 3.32
N THR A 80 -5.29 14.14 2.75
CA THR A 80 -6.38 15.06 3.12
C THR A 80 -7.76 14.65 2.60
N SER A 81 -7.81 13.75 1.61
CA SER A 81 -9.03 13.29 0.94
C SER A 81 -9.46 11.88 1.37
N VAL A 82 -8.72 11.25 2.28
CA VAL A 82 -9.07 9.95 2.85
C VAL A 82 -10.40 10.04 3.61
N PRO A 83 -11.40 9.17 3.31
CA PRO A 83 -12.65 9.10 4.06
C PRO A 83 -12.45 8.89 5.57
N ASP A 84 -13.34 9.42 6.39
CA ASP A 84 -13.20 9.43 7.86
C ASP A 84 -13.04 8.03 8.47
N ASP A 85 -13.72 7.03 7.91
CA ASP A 85 -13.66 5.62 8.32
C ASP A 85 -12.39 4.91 7.89
N LEU A 86 -11.58 5.52 7.01
CA LEU A 86 -10.33 4.98 6.48
C LEU A 86 -9.09 5.75 6.94
N LYS A 87 -9.25 6.78 7.79
CA LYS A 87 -8.13 7.62 8.25
C LYS A 87 -7.03 6.85 8.97
N GLU A 88 -7.34 5.72 9.61
CA GLU A 88 -6.31 4.88 10.24
C GLU A 88 -5.26 4.34 9.24
N PHE A 89 -5.60 4.27 7.95
CA PHE A 89 -4.68 3.82 6.92
C PHE A 89 -3.53 4.81 6.67
N ILE A 90 -3.70 6.08 7.02
CA ILE A 90 -2.64 7.10 6.91
C ILE A 90 -1.46 6.67 7.79
N GLU A 91 -1.71 6.44 9.07
CA GLU A 91 -0.69 5.98 10.03
C GLU A 91 -0.21 4.57 9.71
N LEU A 92 -1.08 3.70 9.18
CA LEU A 92 -0.69 2.34 8.82
C LEU A 92 0.34 2.31 7.69
N ASN A 93 0.15 3.11 6.64
CA ASN A 93 1.10 3.20 5.52
C ASN A 93 2.47 3.64 6.05
N GLU A 94 2.50 4.72 6.83
CA GLU A 94 3.74 5.22 7.44
C GLU A 94 4.43 4.15 8.30
N LYS A 95 3.69 3.55 9.24
CA LYS A 95 4.26 2.61 10.21
C LYS A 95 4.89 1.40 9.56
N GLU A 96 4.26 0.87 8.52
CA GLU A 96 4.65 -0.36 7.84
C GLU A 96 5.75 -0.15 6.78
N THR A 97 6.01 1.09 6.36
CA THR A 97 7.04 1.37 5.35
C THR A 97 8.25 2.15 5.89
N VAL A 98 8.04 3.11 6.78
CA VAL A 98 9.13 3.98 7.30
C VAL A 98 10.05 3.20 8.24
N ASN A 99 9.49 2.29 9.03
CA ASN A 99 10.25 1.51 10.02
C ASN A 99 10.94 0.28 9.46
N LEU A 100 10.80 0.00 8.16
CA LEU A 100 11.50 -1.09 7.50
C LEU A 100 13.01 -0.84 7.57
N SER A 101 13.78 -1.88 7.86
CA SER A 101 15.23 -1.87 7.65
C SER A 101 15.57 -1.72 6.17
N ASP A 102 16.82 -1.33 5.86
CA ASP A 102 17.23 -1.17 4.46
C ASP A 102 17.09 -2.47 3.65
N GLU A 103 17.39 -3.61 4.25
CA GLU A 103 17.22 -4.94 3.64
C GLU A 103 15.74 -5.26 3.38
N GLU A 104 14.85 -4.96 4.32
CA GLU A 104 13.40 -5.14 4.14
C GLU A 104 12.85 -4.20 3.07
N ARG A 105 13.31 -2.94 3.03
CA ARG A 105 12.91 -1.99 1.99
C ARG A 105 13.32 -2.48 0.61
N GLU A 106 14.53 -2.99 0.45
CA GLU A 106 14.99 -3.54 -0.84
C GLU A 106 14.15 -4.76 -1.27
N LYS A 107 13.82 -5.64 -0.33
CA LYS A 107 13.06 -6.87 -0.61
C LYS A 107 11.58 -6.63 -0.89
N LEU A 108 10.96 -5.69 -0.18
CA LEU A 108 9.52 -5.44 -0.26
C LEU A 108 9.15 -4.34 -1.28
N ARG A 109 10.11 -3.57 -1.76
CA ARG A 109 9.85 -2.52 -2.76
C ARG A 109 9.24 -3.14 -4.01
N CYS A 110 8.12 -2.57 -4.44
CA CYS A 110 7.53 -2.87 -5.72
C CYS A 110 8.26 -2.07 -6.77
N VAL A 111 8.94 -2.74 -7.69
CA VAL A 111 9.53 -2.12 -8.88
C VAL A 111 8.69 -2.47 -10.10
N PRO A 112 8.51 -1.54 -11.05
CA PRO A 112 7.90 -1.84 -12.35
C PRO A 112 8.66 -3.00 -13.03
N SER A 113 7.91 -3.91 -13.66
CA SER A 113 8.49 -5.10 -14.33
C SER A 113 9.21 -4.80 -15.64
#